data_AF-A0A8X7BDV8-F1
#
_entry.id   AF-A0A8X7BDV8-F1
#
_cell.length_a   1.000
_cell.length_b   1.000
_cell.length_c   1.000
_cell.angle_alpha   90.00
_cell.angle_beta   90.00
_cell.angle_gamma   90.00
#
_symmetry.space_group_name_H-M   'P 1'
#
loop_
_entity.id
_entity.type
_entity.pdbx_description
1 polymer ?
#
loop_
_entity_poly.entity_id
_entity_poly.type
_entity_poly.pdbx_seq_one_letter_code
_entity_poly.pdbx_strand_id
1 'polypeptide(L)' 'MRAQWYVHDILQRHVLPLMQRLPAALFQQDNARPHTARVSQDCLRTITTLPRPAYPEISEINNPFSLIF' A
#
# COMPACT_ATOMS: atom_id res chain seq x y z
N MET A 1 -6.96 8.18 10.01
CA MET A 1 -6.18 6.97 10.36
C MET A 1 -4.76 7.37 10.72
N ARG A 2 -4.11 6.74 11.72
CA ARG A 2 -2.72 7.00 12.11
C ARG A 2 -1.78 6.06 11.37
N ALA A 3 -0.58 6.52 10.99
CA ALA A 3 0.39 5.71 10.25
C ALA A 3 0.82 4.43 11.00
N GLN A 4 0.96 4.50 12.33
CA GLN A 4 1.28 3.32 13.15
C GLN A 4 0.21 2.23 13.09
N TRP A 5 -1.07 2.62 13.15
CA TRP A 5 -2.19 1.70 12.99
C TRP A 5 -2.19 1.08 11.60
N TYR A 6 -1.98 1.89 10.56
CA TYR A 6 -1.87 1.39 9.19
C TYR A 6 -0.74 0.36 9.04
N VAL A 7 0.42 0.61 9.65
CA VAL A 7 1.52 -0.36 9.64
C VAL A 7 1.14 -1.66 10.36
N HIS A 8 0.65 -1.58 11.58
CA HIS A 8 0.41 -2.76 12.41
C HIS A 8 -0.79 -3.59 11.92
N ASP A 9 -1.91 -2.93 11.73
CA ASP A 9 -3.19 -3.59 11.48
C ASP A 9 -3.40 -3.92 10.00
N ILE A 10 -2.75 -3.20 9.08
CA ILE A 10 -2.91 -3.41 7.63
C ILE A 10 -1.64 -3.99 7.00
N LEU A 11 -0.52 -3.25 7.03
CA LEU A 11 0.67 -3.65 6.27
C LEU A 11 1.28 -4.95 6.79
N GLN A 12 1.52 -5.03 8.09
CA GLN A 12 2.14 -6.20 8.71
C GLN A 12 1.21 -7.40 8.75
N ARG A 13 -0.09 -7.19 9.01
CA ARG A 13 -1.05 -8.28 9.17
C ARG A 13 -1.54 -8.85 7.85
N HIS A 14 -1.66 -8.03 6.81
CA HIS A 14 -2.33 -8.43 5.57
C HIS A 14 -1.45 -8.28 4.33
N VAL A 15 -0.79 -7.13 4.15
CA VAL A 15 -0.07 -6.85 2.90
C VAL A 15 1.24 -7.64 2.80
N LEU A 16 2.08 -7.61 3.84
CA LEU A 16 3.37 -8.30 3.83
C LEU A 16 3.23 -9.82 3.60
N PRO A 17 2.38 -10.55 4.34
CA PRO A 17 2.21 -11.99 4.11
C PRO A 17 1.67 -12.32 2.71
N LEU A 18 0.81 -11.46 2.15
CA LEU A 18 0.25 -11.66 0.83
C LEU A 18 1.32 -11.46 -0.27
N MET A 19 2.15 -10.44 -0.14
CA MET A 19 3.27 -10.17 -1.07
C MET A 19 4.31 -11.28 -1.05
N GLN A 20 4.61 -11.85 0.12
CA GLN A 20 5.52 -13.00 0.22
C GLN A 20 5.03 -14.23 -0.55
N ARG A 21 3.71 -14.39 -0.69
CA ARG A 21 3.10 -15.48 -1.46
C ARG A 21 2.98 -15.17 -2.94
N LEU A 22 3.15 -13.90 -3.34
CA LEU A 22 2.93 -13.39 -4.69
C LEU A 22 4.16 -12.60 -5.15
N PRO A 23 5.29 -13.27 -5.44
CA PRO A 23 6.58 -12.61 -5.69
C PRO A 23 6.60 -11.71 -6.94
N ALA A 24 5.62 -11.83 -7.83
CA ALA A 24 5.48 -11.00 -9.02
C ALA A 24 4.42 -9.88 -8.87
N ALA A 25 3.68 -9.85 -7.76
CA ALA A 25 2.61 -8.87 -7.57
C ALA A 25 3.16 -7.48 -7.24
N LEU A 26 2.45 -6.46 -7.73
CA LEU A 26 2.77 -5.06 -7.44
C LEU A 26 1.76 -4.49 -6.44
N PHE A 27 2.27 -3.85 -5.39
CA PHE A 27 1.41 -3.20 -4.40
C PHE A 27 1.07 -1.77 -4.85
N GLN A 28 -0.23 -1.46 -4.94
CA GLN A 28 -0.69 -0.10 -5.17
C GLN A 28 -1.55 0.38 -3.99
N GLN A 29 -1.26 1.60 -3.52
CA GLN A 29 -1.99 2.29 -2.45
C GLN A 29 -2.28 3.74 -2.85
N ASP A 30 -3.22 4.39 -2.17
CA ASP A 30 -3.45 5.82 -2.35
C ASP A 30 -2.37 6.69 -1.68
N ASN A 31 -2.35 7.97 -2.02
CA ASN A 31 -1.41 8.95 -1.46
C ASN A 31 -1.89 9.56 -0.14
N ALA A 32 -2.80 8.93 0.61
CA ALA A 32 -3.26 9.45 1.89
C ALA A 32 -2.08 9.59 2.87
N ARG A 33 -2.16 10.60 3.76
CA ARG A 33 -1.11 10.91 4.74
C ARG A 33 -0.58 9.71 5.55
N PRO A 34 -1.41 8.77 6.06
CA PRO A 34 -0.87 7.61 6.78
C PRO A 34 -0.07 6.68 5.87
N HIS A 35 -0.39 6.58 4.57
CA HIS A 35 0.27 5.68 3.62
C HIS A 35 1.61 6.24 3.13
N THR A 36 1.71 7.57 3.03
CA THR A 36 2.94 8.28 2.64
C THR A 36 3.86 8.62 3.83
N ALA A 37 3.43 8.32 5.06
CA ALA A 37 4.26 8.51 6.24
C ALA A 37 5.52 7.61 6.20
N ARG A 38 6.63 8.14 6.72
CA ARG A 38 7.94 7.44 6.72
C ARG A 38 7.85 6.02 7.29
N VAL A 39 7.13 5.82 8.40
CA VAL A 39 6.98 4.49 9.02
C VAL A 39 6.29 3.47 8.09
N SER A 40 5.35 3.93 7.27
CA SER A 40 4.63 3.07 6.32
C SER A 40 5.48 2.78 5.09
N GLN A 41 6.21 3.77 4.59
CA GLN A 41 7.19 3.58 3.51
C GLN A 41 8.33 2.65 3.94
N ASP A 42 8.82 2.79 5.17
CA ASP A 42 9.86 1.92 5.74
C ASP A 42 9.38 0.45 5.82
N CYS A 43 8.12 0.22 6.16
CA CYS A 43 7.50 -1.11 6.18
C CYS A 43 7.38 -1.74 4.78
N LEU A 44 7.28 -0.93 3.73
CA LEU A 44 7.09 -1.38 2.34
C LEU A 44 8.41 -1.47 1.56
N ARG A 45 9.57 -1.15 2.15
CA ARG A 45 10.87 -1.12 1.46
C ARG A 45 11.24 -2.40 0.70
N THR A 46 10.72 -3.55 1.13
CA THR A 46 11.00 -4.85 0.51
C THR A 46 9.93 -5.28 -0.49
N ILE A 47 8.87 -4.48 -0.67
CA ILE A 47 7.77 -4.74 -1.61
C ILE A 47 7.92 -3.80 -2.81
N THR A 48 7.73 -4.32 -4.01
CA THR A 48 7.65 -3.49 -5.21
C THR A 48 6.32 -2.75 -5.24
N THR A 49 6.36 -1.43 -5.12
CA THR A 49 5.17 -0.56 -5.10
C THR A 49 5.01 0.20 -6.41
N LEU A 50 3.78 0.33 -6.90
CA LEU A 50 3.44 1.20 -8.03
C LEU A 50 3.28 2.66 -7.57
N PRO A 51 3.96 3.63 -8.21
CA PRO A 51 3.76 5.04 -7.91
C PRO A 51 2.37 5.47 -8.41
N ARG A 52 1.56 6.08 -7.54
CA ARG A 52 0.26 6.64 -7.93
C ARG A 52 0.40 8.11 -8.33
N PRO A 53 -0.10 8.55 -9.50
CA PRO A 53 -0.10 9.96 -9.88
C PRO A 53 -0.91 10.80 -8.88
N ALA A 54 -0.48 12.04 -8.64
CA ALA A 54 -1.06 12.95 -7.63
C ALA A 54 -2.37 13.64 -8.06
N TYR A 55 -2.96 13.24 -9.20
CA TYR A 55 -4.19 13.82 -9.71
C TYR A 55 -5.42 13.30 -8.97
N PRO A 56 -6.54 14.08 -8.91
CA PRO A 56 -7.81 13.59 -8.42
C PRO A 56 -8.35 12.58 -9.43
N GLU A 57 -7.91 11.34 -9.30
CA GLU A 57 -8.23 10.30 -10.26
C GLU A 57 -9.61 9.74 -9.92
N ILE A 58 -10.58 10.10 -10.76
CA ILE A 58 -11.80 9.35 -10.97
C ILE A 58 -11.37 8.03 -11.64
N SER A 59 -10.72 7.14 -10.89
CA SER A 59 -10.48 5.76 -11.32
C SER A 59 -11.45 4.87 -10.58
N GLU A 60 -12.27 4.15 -11.35
CA GLU A 60 -13.28 3.19 -10.91
C GLU A 60 -12.64 2.02 -10.17
N ILE A 61 -12.12 2.23 -8.96
CA ILE A 61 -11.96 1.18 -7.95
C ILE A 61 -12.02 1.91 -6.61
N ASN A 62 -13.19 1.85 -6.00
CA ASN A 62 -13.44 2.27 -4.62
C ASN A 62 -12.82 1.24 -3.63
N ASN A 63 -11.61 0.75 -3.92
CA ASN A 63 -10.88 -0.18 -3.05
C ASN A 63 -9.52 0.44 -2.68
N PRO A 64 -9.28 0.73 -1.39
CA PRO A 64 -8.00 1.26 -0.93
C PRO A 64 -6.82 0.28 -1.12
N PHE A 65 -7.07 -0.97 -1.52
CA PHE A 65 -6.06 -1.99 -1.79
C PHE A 65 -6.26 -2.61 -3.17
N SER A 66 -5.58 -2.07 -4.17
CA SER A 66 -5.51 -2.69 -5.50
C SER A 66 -4.20 -3.45 -5.62
N LEU A 67 -4.31 -4.78 -5.70
CA LEU A 67 -3.21 -5.62 -6.17
C LEU A 67 -3.35 -5.77 -7.67
N ILE A 68 -2.32 -5.34 -8.39
CA ILE A 68 -2.23 -5.56 -9.83
C ILE A 68 -1.24 -6.71 -10.02
N PHE A 69 -1.71 -7.79 -10.65
CA PHE A 69 -0.93 -8.95 -11.03
C PHE A 69 -0.34 -8.77 -12.43
#